data_AF-A0A3S3U6C9-F1
#
_entry.id   AF-A0A3S3U6C9-F1
#
_cell.length_a   1.000
_cell.length_b   1.000
_cell.length_c   1.000
_cell.angle_alpha   90.00
_cell.angle_beta   90.00
_cell.angle_gamma   90.00
#
_symmetry.space_group_name_H-M   'P 1'
#
loop_
_entity.id
_entity.type
_entity.pdbx_description
1 polymer ?
#
loop_
_entity_poly.entity_id
_entity_poly.type
_entity_poly.pdbx_seq_one_letter_code
_entity_poly.pdbx_strand_id
1 'polypeptide(L)'
;MDLVKPKAFFMVAGDKKTDLLPALKETTVMNHASWTTEVPIKRPGVYTFVMEPTPYWEPAEDVSIIHYTKTLIAAFGDDQGWDEPVGIATEIVPLTRPFGNYAGNSFSGQVLLKGKPVPGAEVEVELYNKDKKFKAPSDYHVTQVVKADENGVFTFSCPQAAGGDLPL
;
A
#
# COMPACT_ATOMS: atom_id res chain seq x y z
N MET A 1 -0.97 -10.16 -13.59
CA MET A 1 0.43 -10.34 -14.03
C MET A 1 1.08 -11.33 -13.09
N ASP A 2 1.91 -12.23 -13.61
CA ASP A 2 2.72 -13.12 -12.78
C ASP A 2 3.77 -12.32 -12.00
N LEU A 3 3.86 -12.56 -10.70
CA LEU A 3 4.82 -11.89 -9.84
C LEU A 3 6.13 -12.68 -9.84
N VAL A 4 7.11 -12.20 -10.62
CA VAL A 4 8.50 -12.68 -10.53
C VAL A 4 9.01 -12.49 -9.11
N LYS A 5 9.92 -13.37 -8.65
CA LYS A 5 10.51 -13.26 -7.31
C LYS A 5 11.01 -11.82 -7.08
N PRO A 6 10.57 -11.16 -5.99
CA PRO A 6 10.92 -9.77 -5.74
C PRO A 6 12.41 -9.62 -5.43
N LYS A 7 12.96 -8.43 -5.65
CA LYS A 7 14.34 -8.09 -5.29
C LYS A 7 14.53 -8.04 -3.78
N ALA A 8 13.53 -7.52 -3.07
CA ALA A 8 13.50 -7.47 -1.62
C ALA A 8 12.07 -7.65 -1.12
N PHE A 9 11.95 -8.32 0.01
CA PHE A 9 10.72 -8.37 0.77
C PHE A 9 11.08 -8.39 2.25
N PHE A 10 10.62 -7.41 3.01
CA PHE A 10 11.02 -7.26 4.41
C PHE A 10 9.91 -6.67 5.26
N MET A 11 10.05 -6.81 6.56
CA MET A 11 9.17 -6.23 7.57
C MET A 11 9.96 -5.30 8.49
N VAL A 12 9.37 -4.15 8.82
CA VAL A 12 9.89 -3.20 9.81
C VAL A 12 8.93 -3.13 10.98
N ALA A 13 9.47 -3.21 12.20
CA ALA A 13 8.73 -3.03 13.45
C ALA A 13 9.63 -2.32 14.47
N GLY A 14 9.28 -1.08 14.81
CA GLY A 14 10.22 -0.15 15.47
C GLY A 14 11.52 -0.04 14.67
N ASP A 15 12.66 -0.07 15.35
CA ASP A 15 13.99 0.00 14.70
C ASP A 15 14.43 -1.31 14.02
N LYS A 16 13.63 -2.38 14.12
CA LYS A 16 14.02 -3.70 13.62
C LYS A 16 13.51 -3.91 12.19
N LYS A 17 14.45 -4.02 11.25
CA LYS A 17 14.22 -4.54 9.90
C LYS A 17 14.51 -6.04 9.84
N THR A 18 13.55 -6.82 9.35
CA THR A 18 13.65 -8.29 9.19
C THR A 18 13.49 -8.65 7.72
N ASP A 19 14.50 -9.29 7.14
CA ASP A 19 14.41 -9.85 5.78
C ASP A 19 13.46 -11.04 5.76
N LEU A 20 12.49 -11.01 4.84
CA LEU A 20 11.47 -12.03 4.63
C LEU A 20 11.59 -12.69 3.25
N LEU A 21 12.51 -12.24 2.39
CA LEU A 21 12.70 -12.79 1.05
C LEU A 21 12.99 -14.31 1.06
N PRO A 22 13.79 -14.86 2.02
CA PRO A 22 14.03 -16.30 2.10
C PRO A 22 12.81 -17.12 2.54
N ALA A 23 11.81 -16.49 3.16
CA ALA A 23 10.61 -17.15 3.68
C ALA A 23 9.48 -17.28 2.65
N LEU A 24 9.62 -16.62 1.49
CA LEU A 24 8.64 -16.68 0.41
C LEU A 24 8.52 -18.10 -0.15
N LYS A 25 7.27 -18.55 -0.27
CA LYS A 25 6.87 -19.80 -0.93
C LYS A 25 6.05 -19.47 -2.16
N GLU A 26 6.25 -20.23 -3.24
CA GLU A 26 5.45 -20.08 -4.45
C GLU A 26 3.97 -20.39 -4.17
N THR A 27 3.09 -19.63 -4.81
CA THR A 27 1.64 -19.81 -4.73
C THR A 27 0.97 -19.21 -5.98
N THR A 28 -0.36 -19.21 -5.99
CA THR A 28 -1.15 -18.60 -7.05
C THR A 28 -2.19 -17.66 -6.43
N VAL A 29 -2.24 -16.41 -6.90
CA VAL A 29 -3.28 -15.44 -6.52
C VAL A 29 -3.94 -14.94 -7.79
N MET A 30 -5.28 -14.97 -7.85
CA MET A 30 -6.05 -14.58 -9.04
C MET A 30 -5.58 -15.29 -10.33
N ASN A 31 -5.25 -16.58 -10.23
CA ASN A 31 -4.71 -17.41 -11.31
C ASN A 31 -3.33 -16.98 -11.87
N HIS A 32 -2.58 -16.15 -11.13
CA HIS A 32 -1.22 -15.72 -11.48
C HIS A 32 -0.18 -16.27 -10.52
N ALA A 33 1.01 -16.60 -11.03
CA ALA A 33 2.14 -17.00 -10.20
C ALA A 33 2.45 -15.89 -9.18
N SER A 34 2.64 -16.28 -7.92
CA SER A 34 2.69 -15.37 -6.78
C SER A 34 3.55 -15.95 -5.65
N TRP A 35 3.70 -15.17 -4.58
CA TRP A 35 4.46 -15.56 -3.40
C TRP A 35 3.62 -15.39 -2.14
N THR A 36 3.82 -16.28 -1.17
CA THR A 36 3.19 -16.21 0.16
C THR A 36 4.23 -16.42 1.26
N THR A 37 3.98 -15.86 2.43
CA THR A 37 4.74 -16.12 3.65
C THR A 37 3.80 -16.11 4.85
N GLU A 38 4.21 -16.75 5.93
CA GLU A 38 3.57 -16.64 7.23
C GLU A 38 4.53 -15.92 8.18
N VAL A 39 4.03 -14.90 8.88
CA VAL A 39 4.83 -14.12 9.82
C VAL A 39 4.13 -14.10 11.18
N PRO A 40 4.67 -14.80 12.21
CA PRO A 40 4.04 -14.83 13.52
C PRO A 40 4.26 -13.49 14.26
N ILE A 41 3.17 -12.76 14.48
CA ILE A 41 3.17 -11.50 15.23
C ILE A 41 2.97 -11.81 16.72
N LYS A 42 3.99 -11.55 17.55
CA LYS A 42 4.04 -11.99 18.96
C LYS A 42 4.03 -10.86 19.98
N ARG A 43 4.12 -9.61 19.54
CA ARG A 43 4.21 -8.44 20.41
C ARG A 43 3.30 -7.34 19.86
N PRO A 44 2.80 -6.43 20.72
CA PRO A 44 2.19 -5.21 20.26
C PRO A 44 3.16 -4.42 19.37
N GLY A 45 2.62 -3.79 18.33
CA GLY A 45 3.36 -2.86 17.47
C GLY A 45 2.68 -2.66 16.12
N VAL A 46 3.22 -1.70 15.36
CA VAL A 46 2.92 -1.53 13.94
C VAL A 46 4.00 -2.25 13.12
N TYR A 47 3.56 -3.12 12.22
CA TYR A 47 4.38 -3.94 11.36
C TYR A 47 4.22 -3.49 9.91
N THR A 48 5.26 -2.88 9.36
CA THR A 48 5.27 -2.40 7.99
C THR A 48 5.93 -3.41 7.07
N PHE A 49 5.17 -3.99 6.15
CA PHE A 49 5.67 -4.91 5.14
C PHE A 49 5.95 -4.15 3.86
N VAL A 50 7.12 -4.40 3.27
CA VAL A 50 7.58 -3.73 2.06
C VAL A 50 8.11 -4.73 1.07
N MET A 51 7.71 -4.57 -0.19
CA MET A 51 8.14 -5.38 -1.32
C MET A 51 8.68 -4.48 -2.42
N GLU A 52 9.92 -4.73 -2.83
CA GLU A 52 10.53 -4.16 -4.03
C GLU A 52 10.47 -5.22 -5.15
N PRO A 53 9.69 -5.00 -6.21
CA PRO A 53 9.59 -5.96 -7.30
C PRO A 53 10.85 -5.92 -8.18
N THR A 54 10.99 -6.95 -9.01
CA THR A 54 11.88 -6.82 -10.18
C THR A 54 11.24 -5.84 -11.17
N PRO A 55 11.96 -4.79 -11.63
CA PRO A 55 11.45 -3.88 -12.64
C PRO A 55 11.00 -4.63 -13.88
N TYR A 56 9.91 -4.17 -14.50
CA TYR A 56 9.43 -4.73 -15.75
C TYR A 56 9.19 -3.63 -16.77
N TRP A 57 9.19 -4.03 -18.03
CA TRP A 57 8.84 -3.16 -19.15
C TRP A 57 7.33 -3.19 -19.36
N GLU A 58 6.68 -2.04 -19.41
CA GLU A 58 5.25 -1.90 -19.71
C GLU A 58 5.08 -1.41 -21.16
N PRO A 59 4.82 -2.31 -22.13
CA PRO A 59 4.76 -1.94 -23.54
C PRO A 59 3.63 -0.95 -23.86
N ALA A 60 2.54 -0.96 -23.09
CA ALA A 60 1.43 -0.05 -23.31
C ALA A 60 1.79 1.41 -23.00
N GLU A 61 2.78 1.61 -22.12
CA GLU A 61 3.19 2.94 -21.64
C GLU A 61 4.59 3.34 -22.12
N ASP A 62 5.32 2.45 -22.83
CA ASP A 62 6.70 2.67 -23.29
C ASP A 62 7.66 3.10 -22.16
N VAL A 63 7.47 2.53 -20.97
CA VAL A 63 8.27 2.84 -19.77
C VAL A 63 8.66 1.58 -18.99
N SER A 64 9.73 1.70 -18.20
CA SER A 64 10.08 0.72 -17.18
C SER A 64 9.42 1.09 -15.85
N ILE A 65 8.66 0.16 -15.27
CA ILE A 65 7.88 0.38 -14.07
C ILE A 65 8.48 -0.37 -12.87
N ILE A 66 8.45 0.28 -11.70
CA ILE A 66 8.76 -0.33 -10.41
C ILE A 66 7.63 0.00 -9.42
N HIS A 67 6.83 -1.00 -9.06
CA HIS A 67 5.75 -0.86 -8.07
C HIS A 67 6.23 -1.21 -6.66
N TYR A 68 6.80 -0.23 -5.95
CA TYR A 68 7.07 -0.39 -4.53
C TYR A 68 5.74 -0.57 -3.77
N THR A 69 5.59 -1.71 -3.10
CA THR A 69 4.39 -2.00 -2.31
C THR A 69 4.72 -1.90 -0.83
N LYS A 70 3.89 -1.16 -0.09
CA LYS A 70 3.98 -1.01 1.37
C LYS A 70 2.60 -1.24 1.99
N THR A 71 2.54 -2.00 3.08
CA THR A 71 1.33 -2.13 3.90
C THR A 71 1.68 -2.13 5.37
N LEU A 72 0.77 -1.62 6.20
CA LEU A 72 0.94 -1.47 7.64
C LEU A 72 -0.10 -2.32 8.36
N ILE A 73 0.35 -3.12 9.33
CA ILE A 73 -0.52 -3.93 10.19
C ILE A 73 -0.27 -3.52 11.64
N ALA A 74 -1.29 -2.96 12.30
CA ALA A 74 -1.27 -2.76 13.74
C ALA A 74 -1.68 -4.06 14.45
N ALA A 75 -0.94 -4.44 15.48
CA ALA A 75 -1.19 -5.64 16.26
C ALA A 75 -1.32 -5.32 17.76
N PHE A 76 -2.26 -6.00 18.41
CA PHE A 76 -2.50 -5.94 19.86
C PHE A 76 -2.71 -4.52 20.42
N GLY A 77 -3.25 -3.60 19.62
CA GLY A 77 -3.69 -2.27 20.05
C GLY A 77 -2.61 -1.19 20.12
N ASP A 78 -1.37 -1.51 19.75
CA ASP A 78 -0.29 -0.52 19.65
C ASP A 78 -0.32 0.16 18.26
N ASP A 79 -0.06 1.47 18.27
CA ASP A 79 -0.17 2.39 17.15
C ASP A 79 1.02 3.35 17.07
N GLN A 80 2.21 2.97 17.55
CA GLN A 80 3.40 3.79 17.39
C GLN A 80 4.12 3.55 16.05
N GLY A 81 4.57 4.63 15.41
CA GLY A 81 5.44 4.59 14.22
C GLY A 81 4.74 4.31 12.89
N TRP A 82 3.41 4.41 12.80
CA TRP A 82 2.69 4.24 11.52
C TRP A 82 2.91 5.41 10.56
N ASP A 83 3.23 6.59 11.09
CA ASP A 83 3.49 7.85 10.40
C ASP A 83 4.98 8.10 10.12
N GLU A 84 5.84 7.13 10.39
CA GLU A 84 7.27 7.23 10.13
C GLU A 84 7.65 6.64 8.76
N PRO A 85 8.56 7.28 8.01
CA PRO A 85 9.07 6.74 6.75
C PRO A 85 9.93 5.50 6.99
N VAL A 86 9.81 4.52 6.09
CA VAL A 86 10.66 3.32 6.07
C VAL A 86 11.94 3.52 5.24
N GLY A 87 11.99 4.58 4.44
CA GLY A 87 13.20 4.98 3.72
C GLY A 87 13.41 4.20 2.42
N ILE A 88 12.32 3.80 1.76
CA ILE A 88 12.37 3.22 0.41
C ILE A 88 12.46 4.30 -0.68
N ALA A 89 12.73 3.88 -1.92
CA ALA A 89 13.01 4.80 -3.02
C ALA A 89 11.84 5.77 -3.30
N THR A 90 10.61 5.28 -3.25
CA THR A 90 9.38 6.07 -3.27
C THR A 90 8.41 5.55 -2.22
N GLU A 91 7.76 6.44 -1.48
CA GLU A 91 6.96 6.08 -0.31
C GLU A 91 5.78 7.02 -0.11
N ILE A 92 4.61 6.47 0.26
CA ILE A 92 3.52 7.25 0.84
C ILE A 92 3.59 7.13 2.35
N VAL A 93 3.88 8.23 3.05
CA VAL A 93 3.82 8.30 4.51
C VAL A 93 2.40 8.73 4.90
N PRO A 94 1.63 7.91 5.63
CA PRO A 94 0.28 8.29 6.03
C PRO A 94 0.29 9.46 7.03
N LEU A 95 -0.62 10.41 6.85
CA LEU A 95 -0.94 11.47 7.81
C LEU A 95 -2.26 11.22 8.54
N THR A 96 -3.10 10.34 7.99
CA THR A 96 -4.23 9.72 8.69
C THR A 96 -3.87 8.28 9.03
N ARG A 97 -4.15 7.84 10.26
CA ARG A 97 -3.92 6.47 10.71
C ARG A 97 -4.59 5.44 9.76
N PRO A 98 -3.83 4.59 9.05
CA PRO A 98 -4.36 3.82 7.93
C PRO A 98 -5.28 2.66 8.36
N PHE A 99 -5.10 2.12 9.56
CA PHE A 99 -5.85 0.97 10.09
C PHE A 99 -7.01 1.37 11.03
N GLY A 100 -7.40 2.64 11.05
CA GLY A 100 -8.50 3.16 11.88
C GLY A 100 -9.41 4.15 11.16
N ASN A 101 -9.42 4.14 9.83
CA ASN A 101 -10.18 5.12 9.05
C ASN A 101 -11.64 4.68 8.86
N TYR A 102 -12.58 5.46 9.40
CA TYR A 102 -14.02 5.21 9.23
C TYR A 102 -14.53 5.57 7.83
N ALA A 103 -15.65 4.97 7.43
CA ALA A 103 -16.35 5.38 6.21
C ALA A 103 -16.71 6.87 6.27
N GLY A 104 -16.50 7.59 5.17
CA GLY A 104 -16.76 9.03 5.08
C GLY A 104 -15.64 9.93 5.62
N ASN A 105 -14.64 9.38 6.31
CA ASN A 105 -13.44 10.13 6.68
C ASN A 105 -12.46 10.26 5.50
N SER A 106 -11.55 11.22 5.64
CA SER A 106 -10.46 11.42 4.69
C SER A 106 -9.19 10.69 5.10
N PHE A 107 -8.56 10.02 4.14
CA PHE A 107 -7.17 9.62 4.25
C PHE A 107 -6.29 10.71 3.67
N SER A 108 -5.24 11.09 4.40
CA SER A 108 -4.18 11.93 3.88
C SER A 108 -2.84 11.22 3.96
N GLY A 109 -1.96 11.51 3.02
CA GLY A 109 -0.60 10.98 2.99
C GLY A 109 0.36 11.94 2.31
N GLN A 110 1.65 11.79 2.57
CA GLN A 110 2.73 12.53 1.92
C GLN A 110 3.51 11.60 0.98
N VAL A 111 3.61 11.97 -0.29
CA VAL A 111 4.41 11.27 -1.29
C VAL A 111 5.86 11.73 -1.19
N LEU A 112 6.76 10.78 -0.99
CA LEU A 112 8.19 10.98 -0.90
C LEU A 112 8.93 10.25 -2.02
N LEU A 113 9.91 10.90 -2.64
CA LEU A 113 10.91 10.29 -3.51
C LEU A 113 12.28 10.52 -2.89
N LYS A 114 12.98 9.42 -2.55
CA LYS A 114 14.28 9.45 -1.85
C LYS A 114 14.23 10.32 -0.59
N GLY A 115 13.14 10.17 0.18
CA GLY A 115 12.89 10.91 1.42
C GLY A 115 12.55 12.39 1.25
N LYS A 116 12.32 12.88 0.03
CA LYS A 116 11.92 14.27 -0.23
C LYS A 116 10.48 14.34 -0.73
N PRO A 117 9.69 15.33 -0.28
CA PRO A 117 8.36 15.58 -0.83
C PRO A 117 8.32 15.64 -2.36
N VAL A 118 7.24 15.16 -2.96
CA VAL A 118 7.00 15.22 -4.41
C VAL A 118 5.81 16.15 -4.71
N PRO A 119 6.07 17.43 -5.00
CA PRO A 119 5.03 18.38 -5.35
C PRO A 119 4.25 17.94 -6.59
N GLY A 120 2.92 18.09 -6.55
CA GLY A 120 2.07 17.79 -7.70
C GLY A 120 2.02 16.32 -8.09
N ALA A 121 2.50 15.41 -7.24
CA ALA A 121 2.43 13.97 -7.47
C ALA A 121 0.99 13.56 -7.78
N GLU A 122 0.83 12.78 -8.84
CA GLU A 122 -0.44 12.15 -9.17
C GLU A 122 -0.60 10.90 -8.30
N VAL A 123 -1.73 10.79 -7.61
CA VAL A 123 -2.05 9.69 -6.70
C VAL A 123 -3.35 9.06 -7.16
N GLU A 124 -3.24 7.80 -7.55
CA GLU A 124 -4.37 6.96 -7.94
C GLU A 124 -4.93 6.23 -6.72
N VAL A 125 -6.26 6.23 -6.61
CA VAL A 125 -7.01 5.61 -5.53
C VAL A 125 -8.03 4.66 -6.12
N GLU A 126 -7.92 3.38 -5.75
CA GLU A 126 -8.78 2.31 -6.23
C GLU A 126 -9.38 1.51 -5.07
N LEU A 127 -10.60 1.02 -5.25
CA LEU A 127 -11.23 0.09 -4.34
C LEU A 127 -10.81 -1.35 -4.68
N TYR A 128 -10.21 -2.07 -3.73
CA TYR A 128 -9.99 -3.51 -3.86
C TYR A 128 -11.33 -4.28 -3.82
N ASN A 129 -11.94 -4.44 -4.99
CA ASN A 129 -13.29 -4.97 -5.19
C ASN A 129 -13.27 -6.43 -5.70
N LYS A 130 -12.53 -7.31 -5.01
CA LYS A 130 -12.30 -8.71 -5.45
C LYS A 130 -13.60 -9.48 -5.73
N ASP A 131 -14.59 -9.34 -4.85
CA ASP A 131 -15.88 -10.04 -4.94
C ASP A 131 -16.88 -9.34 -5.86
N LYS A 132 -16.48 -8.22 -6.49
CA LYS A 132 -17.33 -7.40 -7.38
C LYS A 132 -18.67 -6.97 -6.74
N LYS A 133 -18.67 -6.77 -5.41
CA LYS A 133 -19.87 -6.34 -4.65
C LYS A 133 -20.25 -4.89 -4.92
N PHE A 134 -19.29 -4.08 -5.37
CA PHE A 134 -19.52 -2.70 -5.77
C PHE A 134 -19.49 -2.55 -7.29
N LYS A 135 -20.42 -1.76 -7.84
CA LYS A 135 -20.40 -1.37 -9.26
C LYS A 135 -20.09 0.12 -9.35
N ALA A 136 -18.95 0.43 -9.98
CA ALA A 136 -18.56 1.80 -10.26
C ALA A 136 -19.63 2.50 -11.15
N PRO A 137 -20.02 3.76 -10.87
CA PRO A 137 -20.94 4.51 -11.72
C PRO A 137 -20.42 4.75 -13.15
N SER A 138 -19.11 4.90 -13.30
CA SER A 138 -18.40 5.01 -14.58
C SER A 138 -16.95 4.58 -14.43
N ASP A 139 -16.22 4.47 -15.55
CA ASP A 139 -14.79 4.12 -15.55
C ASP A 139 -13.94 5.11 -14.73
N TYR A 140 -14.34 6.38 -14.67
CA TYR A 140 -13.69 7.41 -13.84
C TYR A 140 -13.80 7.15 -12.33
N HIS A 141 -14.66 6.22 -11.89
CA HIS A 141 -14.78 5.81 -10.50
C HIS A 141 -14.03 4.51 -10.18
N VAL A 142 -13.45 3.87 -11.19
CA VAL A 142 -12.58 2.69 -10.99
C VAL A 142 -11.26 3.15 -10.40
N THR A 143 -10.63 4.13 -11.06
CA THR A 143 -9.38 4.77 -10.66
C THR A 143 -9.61 6.26 -10.47
N GLN A 144 -9.66 6.70 -9.22
CA GLN A 144 -9.78 8.11 -8.88
C GLN A 144 -8.39 8.73 -8.79
N VAL A 145 -8.23 9.95 -9.29
CA VAL A 145 -6.94 10.64 -9.31
C VAL A 145 -7.02 11.88 -8.44
N VAL A 146 -6.09 12.00 -7.49
CA VAL A 146 -5.85 13.23 -6.71
C VAL A 146 -4.42 13.71 -6.92
N LYS A 147 -4.19 15.01 -6.75
CA LYS A 147 -2.86 15.60 -6.86
C LYS A 147 -2.36 16.06 -5.51
N ALA A 148 -1.10 15.80 -5.23
CA ALA A 148 -0.43 16.30 -4.05
C ALA A 148 -0.16 17.82 -4.14
N ASP A 149 -0.14 18.49 -2.99
CA ASP A 149 0.20 19.90 -2.86
C ASP A 149 1.72 20.15 -2.99
N GLU A 150 2.17 21.38 -2.73
CA GLU A 150 3.58 21.78 -2.79
C GLU A 150 4.48 21.02 -1.78
N ASN A 151 3.90 20.43 -0.74
CA ASN A 151 4.59 19.63 0.26
C ASN A 151 4.44 18.12 -0.02
N GLY A 152 3.97 17.74 -1.21
CA GLY A 152 3.74 16.35 -1.57
C GLY A 152 2.59 15.70 -0.78
N VAL A 153 1.74 16.49 -0.12
CA VAL A 153 0.61 15.99 0.65
C VAL A 153 -0.63 15.87 -0.24
N PHE A 154 -1.28 14.71 -0.22
CA PHE A 154 -2.59 14.51 -0.83
C PHE A 154 -3.62 14.13 0.22
N THR A 155 -4.89 14.38 -0.10
CA THR A 155 -6.04 13.97 0.69
C THR A 155 -7.09 13.40 -0.24
N PHE A 156 -7.69 12.28 0.14
CA PHE A 156 -8.88 11.74 -0.51
C PHE A 156 -9.88 11.29 0.53
N SER A 157 -11.17 11.36 0.19
CA SER A 157 -12.25 10.83 1.02
C SER A 157 -12.86 9.63 0.32
N CYS A 158 -12.80 8.46 0.96
CA CYS A 158 -13.52 7.31 0.45
C CYS A 158 -14.96 7.35 0.99
N PRO A 159 -15.99 7.42 0.13
CA PRO A 159 -17.37 7.36 0.59
C PRO A 159 -17.74 5.95 1.12
N GLN A 160 -16.93 4.94 0.80
CA GLN A 160 -17.19 3.54 1.13
C GLN A 160 -16.34 3.07 2.32
N ALA A 161 -16.95 2.29 3.22
CA ALA A 161 -16.21 1.59 4.27
C ALA A 161 -15.19 0.60 3.68
N ALA A 162 -14.00 0.53 4.27
CA ALA A 162 -13.07 -0.57 4.02
C ALA A 162 -13.63 -1.85 4.65
N GLY A 163 -14.35 -2.64 3.86
CA GLY A 163 -15.04 -3.85 4.32
C GLY A 163 -16.47 -3.56 4.76
N GLY A 164 -17.43 -3.95 3.93
CA GLY A 164 -18.84 -4.01 4.32
C GLY A 164 -19.17 -5.43 4.76
N ASP A 165 -19.38 -5.61 6.06
CA ASP A 165 -20.68 -6.16 6.42
C ASP A 165 -21.71 -5.03 6.33
N LEU A 166 -22.90 -5.48 5.96
CA LEU A 166 -24.14 -4.79 5.63
C LEU A 166 -24.61 -3.80 6.72
N PRO A 167 -25.60 -2.93 6.42
CA PRO A 167 -26.01 -1.85 7.32
C PRO A 167 -26.35 -2.35 8.72
N LEU A 168 -26.07 -1.47 9.69
CA LEU A 168 -26.50 -1.58 11.09
C LEU A 168 -27.98 -1.96 11.22
#